data_AF-A0A090QUI7-F1
#
_entry.id   AF-A0A090QUI7-F1
#
_cell.length_a   1.000
_cell.length_b   1.000
_cell.length_c   1.000
_cell.angle_alpha   90.00
_cell.angle_beta   90.00
_cell.angle_gamma   90.00
#
_symmetry.space_group_name_H-M   'P 1'
#
loop_
_entity.id
_entity.type
_entity.pdbx_description
1 polymer ?
#
loop_
_entity_poly.entity_id
_entity_poly.type
_entity_poly.pdbx_seq_one_letter_code
_entity_poly.pdbx_strand_id
1 'polypeptide(L)'
;MTDLRWLDVPPVVAITQSRALLQALGAMDSRYQLTEQGVALHALGADPRHATMLLMAQRHGKAAMATAAMLVALLEEPPRGMQNPDLHFQLNLLESGKLPRSAGYVQRANQHLHKLGASGTALRVASEWIAPVMAAGFPDRIALSRGRDGRYQLANGQGASLLPDEPLADAELLVVADVVKTRQGDSRIFSAVTADVGSLQQALPALFCEREWLDWDDKKGRLTAEKQLCCGKLVLERSPMAEPDPAKASEALLNAIVRKAECVALDAGSREPAGTRALCG
;
A
#
# COMPACT_ATOMS: atom_id res chain seq x y z
N MET A 1 9.47 -18.80 19.22
CA MET A 1 7.97 -18.79 19.33
C MET A 1 7.48 -19.70 20.45
N THR A 2 8.30 -20.64 20.91
CA THR A 2 8.13 -21.44 22.12
C THR A 2 8.40 -20.69 23.44
N ASP A 3 8.96 -19.47 23.39
CA ASP A 3 9.35 -18.74 24.60
C ASP A 3 8.18 -18.02 25.31
N LEU A 4 7.06 -17.83 24.62
CA LEU A 4 5.85 -17.22 25.20
C LEU A 4 4.79 -18.31 25.41
N ARG A 5 4.23 -18.37 26.63
CA ARG A 5 3.16 -19.30 26.99
C ARG A 5 1.80 -18.71 26.64
N TRP A 6 1.37 -18.94 25.41
CA TRP A 6 0.03 -18.56 24.94
C TRP A 6 -1.02 -19.55 25.46
N LEU A 7 -2.21 -19.06 25.82
CA LEU A 7 -3.38 -19.92 26.04
C LEU A 7 -3.83 -20.52 24.69
N ASP A 8 -3.97 -19.65 23.69
CA ASP A 8 -4.20 -19.99 22.29
C ASP A 8 -3.09 -19.39 21.43
N VAL A 9 -2.31 -20.23 20.78
CA VAL A 9 -1.20 -19.78 19.92
C VAL A 9 -1.78 -19.04 18.72
N PRO A 10 -1.32 -17.80 18.43
CA PRO A 10 -1.83 -17.07 17.29
C PRO A 10 -1.52 -17.81 15.97
N PRO A 11 -2.42 -17.80 14.98
CA PRO A 11 -2.19 -18.46 13.70
C PRO A 11 -0.91 -17.96 13.02
N VAL A 12 -0.13 -18.88 12.44
CA VAL A 12 1.15 -18.56 11.77
C VAL A 12 0.98 -17.48 10.69
N VAL A 13 -0.12 -17.54 9.94
CA VAL A 13 -0.44 -16.56 8.88
C VAL A 13 -0.57 -15.14 9.45
N ALA A 14 -1.24 -14.99 10.60
CA ALA A 14 -1.40 -13.69 11.25
C ALA A 14 -0.05 -13.13 11.70
N ILE A 15 0.81 -13.97 12.27
CA ILE A 15 2.13 -13.57 12.75
C ILE A 15 3.05 -13.16 11.59
N THR A 16 3.04 -13.92 10.49
CA THR A 16 3.79 -13.58 9.28
C THR A 16 3.33 -12.24 8.69
N GLN A 17 2.02 -11.99 8.65
CA GLN A 17 1.46 -10.72 8.18
C GLN A 17 1.83 -9.55 9.10
N SER A 18 1.73 -9.72 10.43
CA SER A 18 2.16 -8.70 11.39
C SER A 18 3.64 -8.40 11.27
N ARG A 19 4.49 -9.41 11.06
CA ARG A 19 5.93 -9.22 10.84
C ARG A 19 6.22 -8.43 9.57
N ALA A 20 5.59 -8.80 8.46
CA ALA A 20 5.73 -8.09 7.20
C ALA A 20 5.30 -6.62 7.32
N LEU A 21 4.19 -6.35 8.01
CA LEU A 21 3.73 -4.98 8.28
C LEU A 21 4.75 -4.20 9.12
N LEU A 22 5.19 -4.76 10.24
CA LEU A 22 6.14 -4.08 11.12
C LEU A 22 7.49 -3.81 10.44
N GLN A 23 7.94 -4.71 9.55
CA GLN A 23 9.11 -4.46 8.70
C GLN A 23 8.84 -3.32 7.69
N ALA A 24 7.67 -3.30 7.04
CA ALA A 24 7.29 -2.24 6.11
C ALA A 24 7.17 -0.86 6.78
N LEU A 25 6.78 -0.81 8.06
CA LEU A 25 6.76 0.41 8.88
C LEU A 25 8.15 0.79 9.42
N GLY A 26 9.19 0.00 9.10
CA GLY A 26 10.54 0.18 9.62
C GLY A 26 10.68 -0.11 11.11
N ALA A 27 9.69 -0.72 11.75
CA ALA A 27 9.67 -1.04 13.18
C ALA A 27 10.53 -2.28 13.52
N MET A 28 10.74 -3.17 12.55
CA MET A 28 11.61 -4.34 12.71
C MET A 28 12.59 -4.49 11.55
N ASP A 29 13.74 -5.10 11.84
CA ASP A 29 14.74 -5.48 10.86
C ASP A 29 14.47 -6.85 10.21
N SER A 30 15.40 -7.32 9.37
CA SER A 30 15.33 -8.62 8.70
C SER A 30 15.47 -9.82 9.66
N ARG A 31 15.94 -9.60 10.89
CA ARG A 31 16.08 -10.59 11.96
C ARG A 31 14.89 -10.58 12.93
N TYR A 32 13.85 -9.79 12.62
CA TYR A 32 12.66 -9.57 13.48
C TYR A 32 12.99 -8.95 14.84
N GLN A 33 14.04 -8.14 14.91
CA GLN A 33 14.37 -7.33 16.08
C GLN A 33 13.84 -5.91 15.91
N LEU A 34 13.47 -5.26 17.02
CA LEU A 34 13.02 -3.87 16.99
C LEU A 34 14.16 -2.95 16.55
N THR A 35 13.85 -2.05 15.62
CA THR A 35 14.75 -0.94 15.23
C THR A 35 14.62 0.21 16.23
N GLU A 36 15.47 1.24 16.11
CA GLU A 36 15.29 2.49 16.85
C GLU A 36 13.91 3.11 16.61
N GLN A 37 13.45 3.09 15.35
CA GLN A 37 12.10 3.51 14.99
C GLN A 37 11.04 2.61 15.66
N GLY A 38 11.24 1.30 15.71
CA GLY A 38 10.36 0.36 16.40
C GLY A 38 10.21 0.66 17.90
N VAL A 39 11.32 1.00 18.57
CA VAL A 39 11.30 1.42 19.98
C VAL A 39 10.52 2.73 20.15
N ALA A 40 10.75 3.72 19.29
CA ALA A 40 10.03 4.99 19.32
C ALA A 40 8.53 4.81 19.06
N LEU A 41 8.15 3.96 18.11
CA LEU A 41 6.75 3.62 17.82
C LEU A 41 6.07 2.98 19.03
N HIS A 42 6.74 2.03 19.67
CA HIS A 42 6.23 1.35 20.86
C HIS A 42 6.02 2.35 22.02
N ALA A 43 6.92 3.29 22.21
CA ALA A 43 6.84 4.30 23.27
C ALA A 43 5.62 5.23 23.15
N LEU A 44 5.08 5.45 21.94
CA LEU A 44 3.86 6.25 21.75
C LEU A 44 2.59 5.57 22.28
N GLY A 45 2.60 4.24 22.42
CA GLY A 45 1.46 3.45 22.90
C GLY A 45 0.22 3.58 22.01
N ALA A 46 0.40 3.71 20.70
CA ALA A 46 -0.67 3.71 19.70
C ALA A 46 -0.54 2.48 18.78
N ASP A 47 -1.54 2.25 17.93
CA ASP A 47 -1.42 1.28 16.83
C ASP A 47 -0.15 1.58 15.99
N PRO A 48 0.64 0.57 15.55
CA PRO A 48 1.89 0.81 14.83
C PRO A 48 1.76 1.72 13.60
N ARG A 49 0.63 1.66 12.87
CA ARG A 49 0.39 2.53 11.70
C ARG A 49 0.21 3.98 12.13
N HIS A 50 -0.65 4.22 13.13
CA HIS A 50 -0.89 5.56 13.68
C HIS A 50 0.36 6.14 14.35
N ALA A 51 1.12 5.32 15.07
CA ALA A 51 2.40 5.74 15.64
C ALA A 51 3.38 6.16 14.53
N THR A 52 3.40 5.45 13.39
CA THR A 52 4.26 5.79 12.25
C THR A 52 3.85 7.10 11.60
N MET A 53 2.54 7.32 11.43
CA MET A 53 1.98 8.59 10.95
C MET A 53 2.41 9.77 11.83
N LEU A 54 2.31 9.61 13.16
CA LEU A 54 2.66 10.66 14.13
C LEU A 54 4.17 10.95 14.17
N LEU A 55 5.02 9.91 14.17
CA LEU A 55 6.48 10.11 14.18
C LEU A 55 7.00 10.68 12.86
N MET A 56 6.46 10.24 11.73
CA MET A 56 6.80 10.83 10.43
C MET A 56 6.47 12.32 10.45
N ALA A 57 5.25 12.68 10.87
CA ALA A 57 4.83 14.06 10.95
C ALA A 57 5.69 14.91 11.90
N GLN A 58 6.17 14.34 13.01
CA GLN A 58 7.08 15.02 13.95
C GLN A 58 8.37 15.50 13.27
N ARG A 59 8.90 14.72 12.31
CA ARG A 59 10.11 15.07 11.54
C ARG A 59 9.89 16.19 10.51
N HIS A 60 8.64 16.46 10.15
CA HIS A 60 8.26 17.44 9.12
C HIS A 60 7.62 18.73 9.68
N GLY A 61 7.54 18.87 11.00
CA GLY A 61 7.16 20.11 11.67
C GLY A 61 5.67 20.22 12.04
N LYS A 62 5.29 21.40 12.57
CA LYS A 62 3.98 21.61 13.23
C LYS A 62 2.78 21.38 12.31
N ALA A 63 2.87 21.78 11.04
CA ALA A 63 1.78 21.58 10.08
C ALA A 63 1.50 20.09 9.85
N ALA A 64 2.56 19.29 9.60
CA ALA A 64 2.44 17.85 9.48
C ALA A 64 1.89 17.20 10.76
N MET A 65 2.39 17.62 11.93
CA MET A 65 1.90 17.11 13.23
C MET A 65 0.42 17.39 13.47
N ALA A 66 -0.06 18.60 13.13
CA ALA A 66 -1.48 18.95 13.24
C ALA A 66 -2.34 18.08 12.32
N THR A 67 -1.94 17.92 11.05
CA THR A 67 -2.61 17.05 10.08
C THR A 67 -2.64 15.60 10.58
N ALA A 68 -1.51 15.06 11.05
CA ALA A 68 -1.43 13.69 11.54
C ALA A 68 -2.28 13.46 12.79
N ALA A 69 -2.28 14.40 13.73
CA ALA A 69 -3.08 14.28 14.95
C ALA A 69 -4.59 14.23 14.65
N MET A 70 -5.06 15.08 13.72
CA MET A 70 -6.46 15.11 13.29
C MET A 70 -6.84 13.84 12.52
N LEU A 71 -5.97 13.42 11.60
CA LEU A 71 -6.17 12.21 10.80
C LEU A 71 -6.20 10.95 11.67
N VAL A 72 -5.26 10.79 12.61
CA VAL A 72 -5.24 9.66 13.54
C VAL A 72 -6.46 9.66 14.44
N ALA A 73 -6.88 10.81 14.98
CA ALA A 73 -8.08 10.89 15.80
C ALA A 73 -9.33 10.42 15.03
N LEU A 74 -9.41 10.75 13.75
CA LEU A 74 -10.50 10.32 12.88
C LEU A 74 -10.44 8.83 12.55
N LEU A 75 -9.24 8.28 12.28
CA LEU A 75 -9.06 6.85 11.99
C LEU A 75 -9.31 5.95 13.21
N GLU A 76 -9.03 6.43 14.42
CA GLU A 76 -9.29 5.69 15.66
C GLU A 76 -10.79 5.55 15.96
N GLU A 77 -11.59 6.57 15.65
CA GLU A 77 -13.05 6.53 15.82
C GLU A 77 -13.74 7.01 14.53
N PRO A 78 -13.81 6.18 13.46
CA PRO A 78 -14.38 6.62 12.19
C PRO A 78 -15.82 7.16 12.34
N PRO A 79 -16.16 8.28 11.70
CA PRO A 79 -17.48 8.89 11.82
C PRO A 79 -18.57 7.97 11.25
N ARG A 80 -19.59 7.69 12.06
CA ARG A 80 -20.68 6.79 11.69
C ARG A 80 -21.70 7.47 10.78
N GLY A 81 -22.31 6.69 9.88
CA GLY A 81 -23.41 7.14 9.02
C GLY A 81 -22.98 8.02 7.85
N MET A 82 -21.67 8.18 7.62
CA MET A 82 -21.15 8.91 6.48
C MET A 82 -20.82 7.95 5.35
N GLN A 83 -21.45 8.15 4.19
CA GLN A 83 -21.16 7.41 2.97
C GLN A 83 -20.27 8.28 2.07
N ASN A 84 -19.03 8.48 2.50
CA ASN A 84 -18.02 9.13 1.66
C ASN A 84 -16.64 8.55 2.00
N PRO A 85 -15.97 7.86 1.06
CA PRO A 85 -14.66 7.28 1.30
C PRO A 85 -13.54 8.33 1.38
N ASP A 86 -13.79 9.57 0.96
CA ASP A 86 -12.79 10.64 0.96
C ASP A 86 -12.56 11.22 2.35
N LEU A 87 -11.41 10.90 2.94
CA LEU A 87 -10.97 11.45 4.21
C LEU A 87 -10.66 12.94 4.14
N HIS A 88 -10.35 13.50 2.96
CA HIS A 88 -10.16 14.95 2.80
C HIS A 88 -11.46 15.68 3.14
N PHE A 89 -12.58 15.21 2.60
CA PHE A 89 -13.91 15.71 2.94
C PHE A 89 -14.19 15.64 4.46
N GLN A 90 -13.87 14.52 5.11
CA GLN A 90 -14.13 14.34 6.53
C GLN A 90 -13.25 15.25 7.41
N LEU A 91 -11.98 15.45 7.03
CA LEU A 91 -11.07 16.39 7.70
C LEU A 91 -11.55 17.84 7.56
N ASN A 92 -12.05 18.24 6.39
CA ASN A 92 -12.62 19.59 6.19
C ASN A 92 -13.86 19.83 7.06
N LEU A 93 -14.72 18.82 7.20
CA LEU A 93 -15.88 18.89 8.11
C LEU A 93 -15.42 18.99 9.56
N LEU A 94 -14.37 18.27 9.95
CA LEU A 94 -13.83 18.31 11.29
C LEU A 94 -13.20 19.68 11.61
N GLU A 95 -12.37 20.21 10.71
CA GLU A 95 -11.72 21.52 10.86
C GLU A 95 -12.75 22.67 10.92
N SER A 96 -13.82 22.58 10.12
CA SER A 96 -14.91 23.56 10.14
C SER A 96 -15.92 23.35 11.28
N GLY A 97 -15.72 22.36 12.15
CA GLY A 97 -16.59 22.06 13.29
C GLY A 97 -17.96 21.48 12.89
N LYS A 98 -18.16 21.13 11.62
CA LYS A 98 -19.42 20.59 11.07
C LYS A 98 -19.55 19.08 11.23
N LEU A 99 -18.45 18.38 11.55
CA LEU A 99 -18.50 16.95 11.83
C LEU A 99 -19.16 16.69 13.21
N PRO A 100 -20.12 15.76 13.31
CA PRO A 100 -20.68 15.36 14.60
C PRO A 100 -19.59 14.90 15.57
N ARG A 101 -19.73 15.27 16.86
CA ARG A 101 -18.75 14.96 17.92
C ARG A 101 -17.34 15.53 17.67
N SER A 102 -17.23 16.61 16.88
CA SER A 102 -15.96 17.33 16.59
C SER A 102 -15.09 17.60 17.82
N ALA A 103 -15.71 17.98 18.95
CA ALA A 103 -14.99 18.22 20.21
C ALA A 103 -14.18 17.01 20.70
N GLY A 104 -14.69 15.78 20.54
CA GLY A 104 -14.00 14.55 20.93
C GLY A 104 -12.75 14.30 20.08
N TYR A 105 -12.87 14.46 18.76
CA TYR A 105 -11.73 14.37 17.84
C TYR A 105 -10.67 15.43 18.13
N VAL A 106 -11.09 16.68 18.38
CA VAL A 106 -10.18 17.79 18.73
C VAL A 106 -9.45 17.50 20.04
N GLN A 107 -10.15 16.97 21.05
CA GLN A 107 -9.51 16.55 22.31
C GLN A 107 -8.48 15.44 22.07
N ARG A 108 -8.83 14.43 21.25
CA ARG A 108 -7.93 13.32 20.93
C ARG A 108 -6.71 13.77 20.14
N ALA A 109 -6.89 14.63 19.13
CA ALA A 109 -5.80 15.23 18.38
C ALA A 109 -4.84 16.00 19.29
N ASN A 110 -5.36 16.78 20.25
CA ASN A 110 -4.52 17.47 21.25
C ASN A 110 -3.72 16.50 22.13
N GLN A 111 -4.27 15.33 22.49
CA GLN A 111 -3.52 14.29 23.22
C GLN A 111 -2.35 13.75 22.39
N HIS A 112 -2.55 13.51 21.09
CA HIS A 112 -1.47 13.10 20.19
C HIS A 112 -0.39 14.18 20.08
N LEU A 113 -0.77 15.45 19.91
CA LEU A 113 0.18 16.57 19.90
C LEU A 113 0.97 16.68 21.20
N HIS A 114 0.33 16.45 22.35
CA HIS A 114 1.02 16.43 23.63
C HIS A 114 2.08 15.32 23.69
N LYS A 115 1.76 14.09 23.24
CA LYS A 115 2.73 12.98 23.15
C LYS A 115 3.90 13.30 22.22
N LEU A 116 3.67 14.11 21.18
CA LEU A 116 4.72 14.57 20.25
C LEU A 116 5.54 15.76 20.77
N GLY A 117 5.28 16.26 21.98
CA GLY A 117 5.94 17.45 22.52
C GLY A 117 5.51 18.75 21.83
N ALA A 118 4.36 18.76 21.15
CA ALA A 118 3.87 19.85 20.32
C ALA A 118 2.56 20.46 20.87
N SER A 119 2.36 20.41 22.20
CA SER A 119 1.22 21.05 22.87
C SER A 119 1.07 22.52 22.47
N GLY A 120 -0.17 22.96 22.26
CA GLY A 120 -0.49 24.32 21.82
C GLY A 120 -0.33 24.58 20.32
N THR A 121 0.03 23.56 19.52
CA THR A 121 -0.03 23.65 18.06
C THR A 121 -1.49 23.78 17.62
N ALA A 122 -1.78 24.78 16.77
CA ALA A 122 -3.12 24.96 16.20
C ALA A 122 -3.48 23.75 15.33
N LEU A 123 -4.68 23.21 15.53
CA LEU A 123 -5.23 22.10 14.76
C LEU A 123 -5.75 22.59 13.41
N ARG A 124 -4.82 22.96 12.54
CA ARG A 124 -5.09 23.35 11.16
C ARG A 124 -4.54 22.28 10.23
N VAL A 125 -5.40 21.73 9.38
CA VAL A 125 -5.04 20.67 8.45
C VAL A 125 -4.32 21.29 7.26
N ALA A 126 -3.08 20.88 7.07
CA ALA A 126 -2.29 21.18 5.88
C ALA A 126 -2.51 20.05 4.85
N SER A 127 -3.18 20.37 3.74
CA SER A 127 -3.64 19.39 2.74
C SER A 127 -2.49 18.62 2.12
N GLU A 128 -1.34 19.26 1.91
CA GLU A 128 -0.12 18.67 1.37
C GLU A 128 0.44 17.55 2.25
N TRP A 129 0.09 17.51 3.55
CA TRP A 129 0.53 16.48 4.48
C TRP A 129 -0.44 15.31 4.63
N ILE A 130 -1.67 15.41 4.12
CA ILE A 130 -2.68 14.36 4.30
C ILE A 130 -2.18 13.04 3.67
N ALA A 131 -1.86 13.04 2.37
CA ALA A 131 -1.44 11.85 1.67
C ALA A 131 -0.07 11.30 2.15
N PRO A 132 0.98 12.12 2.34
CA PRO A 132 2.24 11.66 2.91
C PRO A 132 2.09 11.02 4.29
N VAL A 133 1.37 11.67 5.21
CA VAL A 133 1.15 11.11 6.55
C VAL A 133 0.44 9.77 6.44
N MET A 134 -0.62 9.68 5.64
CA MET A 134 -1.37 8.44 5.47
C MET A 134 -0.50 7.34 4.83
N ALA A 135 0.31 7.65 3.82
CA ALA A 135 1.23 6.71 3.19
C ALA A 135 2.29 6.16 4.17
N ALA A 136 2.73 6.96 5.15
CA ALA A 136 3.66 6.50 6.18
C ALA A 136 3.06 5.38 7.06
N GLY A 137 1.77 5.50 7.41
CA GLY A 137 1.05 4.48 8.18
C GLY A 137 0.55 3.31 7.33
N PHE A 138 0.30 3.54 6.04
CA PHE A 138 -0.31 2.59 5.12
C PHE A 138 0.50 2.36 3.84
N PRO A 139 1.81 2.05 3.93
CA PRO A 139 2.67 1.93 2.75
C PRO A 139 2.26 0.75 1.85
N ASP A 140 1.72 -0.32 2.44
CA ASP A 140 1.19 -1.50 1.74
C ASP A 140 -0.15 -1.23 1.03
N ARG A 141 -0.79 -0.09 1.31
CA ARG A 141 -2.11 0.31 0.78
C ARG A 141 -2.08 1.62 -0.01
N ILE A 142 -0.90 2.01 -0.50
CA ILE A 142 -0.83 2.92 -1.64
C ILE A 142 -1.46 2.19 -2.83
N ALA A 143 -2.33 2.85 -3.57
CA ALA A 143 -3.20 2.22 -4.54
C ALA A 143 -3.11 2.94 -5.90
N LEU A 144 -2.76 2.22 -6.95
CA LEU A 144 -2.71 2.72 -8.32
C LEU A 144 -3.94 2.24 -9.10
N SER A 145 -4.58 3.17 -9.80
CA SER A 145 -5.71 2.89 -10.68
C SER A 145 -5.33 1.85 -11.76
N ARG A 146 -6.23 0.91 -12.03
CA ARG A 146 -6.15 -0.06 -13.14
C ARG A 146 -7.04 0.35 -14.32
N GLY A 147 -7.42 1.62 -14.38
CA GLY A 147 -8.44 2.16 -15.28
C GLY A 147 -9.37 3.10 -14.53
N ARG A 148 -10.16 3.86 -15.27
CA ARG A 148 -11.11 4.85 -14.71
C ARG A 148 -12.48 4.23 -14.45
N ASP A 149 -12.49 3.17 -13.64
CA ASP A 149 -13.71 2.43 -13.28
C ASP A 149 -13.77 2.11 -11.78
N GLY A 150 -12.99 2.82 -10.96
CA GLY A 150 -12.90 2.62 -9.52
C GLY A 150 -12.08 1.39 -9.11
N ARG A 151 -11.40 0.68 -10.03
CA ARG A 151 -10.52 -0.45 -9.67
C ARG A 151 -9.08 -0.03 -9.48
N TYR A 152 -8.47 -0.55 -8.42
CA TYR A 152 -7.12 -0.24 -7.98
C TYR A 152 -6.31 -1.50 -7.67
N GLN A 153 -5.00 -1.37 -7.81
CA GLN A 153 -4.03 -2.29 -7.24
C GLN A 153 -3.38 -1.65 -6.02
N LEU A 154 -3.40 -2.31 -4.87
CA LEU A 154 -2.64 -1.92 -3.69
C LEU A 154 -1.16 -2.28 -3.84
N ALA A 155 -0.28 -1.59 -3.11
CA ALA A 155 1.17 -1.81 -3.15
C ALA A 155 1.59 -3.20 -2.68
N ASN A 156 0.77 -3.88 -1.87
CA ASN A 156 0.94 -5.28 -1.53
C ASN A 156 0.52 -6.28 -2.65
N GLY A 157 -0.08 -5.78 -3.74
CA GLY A 157 -0.55 -6.51 -4.91
C GLY A 157 -2.04 -6.88 -4.90
N GLN A 158 -2.74 -6.65 -3.79
CA GLN A 158 -4.17 -6.95 -3.68
C GLN A 158 -5.00 -6.00 -4.55
N GLY A 159 -6.03 -6.54 -5.22
CA GLY A 159 -7.02 -5.72 -5.93
C GLY A 159 -8.02 -5.10 -4.95
N ALA A 160 -8.34 -3.83 -5.17
CA ALA A 160 -9.30 -3.08 -4.38
C ALA A 160 -10.20 -2.20 -5.26
N SER A 161 -11.42 -1.90 -4.84
CA SER A 161 -12.38 -1.16 -5.63
C SER A 161 -13.22 -0.16 -4.85
N LEU A 162 -13.45 0.99 -5.50
CA LEU A 162 -14.46 1.99 -5.20
C LEU A 162 -15.72 1.74 -6.06
N LEU A 163 -16.85 2.33 -5.66
CA LEU A 163 -18.06 2.30 -6.47
C LEU A 163 -17.85 3.34 -7.58
N PRO A 164 -18.32 3.09 -8.81
CA PRO A 164 -18.03 3.98 -9.94
C PRO A 164 -18.50 5.43 -9.74
N ASP A 165 -19.50 5.66 -8.89
CA ASP A 165 -20.09 6.97 -8.57
C ASP A 165 -19.46 7.67 -7.35
N GLU A 166 -18.51 7.03 -6.67
CA GLU A 166 -17.80 7.65 -5.55
C GLU A 166 -16.77 8.69 -6.04
N PRO A 167 -16.55 9.78 -5.27
CA PRO A 167 -15.74 10.93 -5.71
C PRO A 167 -14.27 10.57 -5.99
N LEU A 168 -13.79 9.44 -5.46
CA LEU A 168 -12.43 8.98 -5.60
C LEU A 168 -12.23 7.97 -6.74
N ALA A 169 -13.29 7.54 -7.44
CA ALA A 169 -13.23 6.44 -8.40
C ALA A 169 -12.35 6.72 -9.64
N ASP A 170 -12.19 7.99 -9.99
CA ASP A 170 -11.37 8.45 -11.12
C ASP A 170 -9.95 8.88 -10.73
N ALA A 171 -9.61 8.84 -9.44
CA ALA A 171 -8.28 9.23 -8.97
C ALA A 171 -7.23 8.24 -9.48
N GLU A 172 -6.08 8.75 -9.96
CA GLU A 172 -5.00 7.90 -10.46
C GLU A 172 -4.28 7.16 -9.33
N LEU A 173 -4.02 7.86 -8.23
CA LEU A 173 -3.32 7.33 -7.07
C LEU A 173 -4.10 7.67 -5.79
N LEU A 174 -4.25 6.68 -4.93
CA LEU A 174 -4.87 6.79 -3.61
C LEU A 174 -3.92 6.27 -2.54
N VAL A 175 -4.11 6.69 -1.30
CA VAL A 175 -3.70 5.91 -0.13
C VAL A 175 -4.98 5.45 0.56
N VAL A 176 -5.04 4.16 0.93
CA VAL A 176 -6.25 3.53 1.49
C VAL A 176 -6.06 3.20 2.98
N ALA A 177 -6.94 3.73 3.82
CA ALA A 177 -6.94 3.50 5.27
C ALA A 177 -7.79 2.29 5.65
N ASP A 178 -8.96 2.13 5.01
CA ASP A 178 -9.87 1.03 5.29
C ASP A 178 -10.28 0.28 4.02
N VAL A 179 -10.08 -1.04 4.06
CA VAL A 179 -10.37 -1.97 2.98
C VAL A 179 -10.89 -3.28 3.55
N VAL A 180 -12.05 -3.71 3.04
CA VAL A 180 -12.71 -4.93 3.51
C VAL A 180 -12.70 -5.98 2.40
N LYS A 181 -12.24 -7.18 2.72
CA LYS A 181 -12.26 -8.30 1.78
C LYS A 181 -13.69 -8.68 1.45
N THR A 182 -13.97 -8.78 0.16
CA THR A 182 -15.22 -9.33 -0.36
C THR A 182 -15.12 -10.86 -0.44
N ARG A 183 -16.25 -11.56 -0.53
CA ARG A 183 -16.25 -13.03 -0.69
C ARG A 183 -15.72 -13.48 -2.04
N GLN A 184 -15.83 -12.63 -3.07
CA GLN A 184 -15.37 -12.86 -4.44
C GLN A 184 -14.94 -11.52 -5.04
N GLY A 185 -13.78 -11.50 -5.71
CA GLY A 185 -13.27 -10.33 -6.43
C GLY A 185 -12.40 -9.39 -5.59
N ASP A 186 -12.34 -8.13 -6.04
CA ASP A 186 -11.55 -7.08 -5.41
C ASP A 186 -12.12 -6.68 -4.04
N SER A 187 -11.23 -6.22 -3.16
CA SER A 187 -11.64 -5.76 -1.83
C SER A 187 -12.25 -4.37 -1.87
N ARG A 188 -13.23 -4.10 -1.02
CA ARG A 188 -13.98 -2.84 -1.03
C ARG A 188 -13.22 -1.75 -0.27
N ILE A 189 -12.98 -0.60 -0.89
CA ILE A 189 -12.39 0.58 -0.23
C ILE A 189 -13.50 1.35 0.49
N PHE A 190 -13.28 1.69 1.76
CA PHE A 190 -14.20 2.48 2.59
C PHE A 190 -13.64 3.82 3.03
N SER A 191 -12.31 3.98 3.01
CA SER A 191 -11.66 5.19 3.46
C SER A 191 -10.31 5.36 2.78
N ALA A 192 -10.11 6.49 2.11
CA ALA A 192 -8.94 6.80 1.31
C ALA A 192 -8.72 8.31 1.16
N VAL A 193 -7.56 8.68 0.61
CA VAL A 193 -7.23 10.05 0.18
C VAL A 193 -6.60 9.99 -1.20
N THR A 194 -6.81 11.01 -2.02
CA THR A 194 -6.03 11.20 -3.23
C THR A 194 -4.56 11.45 -2.89
N ALA A 195 -3.68 10.99 -3.77
CA ALA A 195 -2.24 11.15 -3.61
C ALA A 195 -1.59 11.54 -4.94
N ASP A 196 -0.39 12.09 -4.83
CA ASP A 196 0.47 12.45 -5.94
C ASP A 196 1.83 11.76 -5.75
N VAL A 197 2.37 11.17 -6.83
CA VAL A 197 3.62 10.40 -6.77
C VAL A 197 4.78 11.28 -6.32
N GLY A 198 4.91 12.50 -6.87
CA GLY A 198 6.00 13.42 -6.54
C GLY A 198 5.98 13.84 -5.07
N SER A 199 4.80 14.13 -4.54
CA SER A 199 4.60 14.50 -3.14
C SER A 199 4.96 13.36 -2.19
N LEU A 200 4.57 12.13 -2.54
CA LEU A 200 4.94 10.95 -1.77
C LEU A 200 6.45 10.64 -1.87
N GLN A 201 7.06 10.77 -3.04
CA GLN A 201 8.51 10.58 -3.21
C GLN A 201 9.33 11.59 -2.42
N GLN A 202 8.90 12.85 -2.39
CA GLN A 202 9.58 13.90 -1.64
C GLN A 202 9.53 13.64 -0.13
N ALA A 203 8.38 13.23 0.40
CA ALA A 203 8.20 13.01 1.83
C ALA A 203 8.70 11.63 2.30
N LEU A 204 8.58 10.60 1.46
CA LEU A 204 8.81 9.19 1.79
C LEU A 204 9.62 8.48 0.69
N PRO A 205 10.84 8.95 0.37
CA PRO A 205 11.63 8.41 -0.76
C PRO A 205 11.93 6.91 -0.61
N ALA A 206 12.04 6.40 0.62
CA ALA A 206 12.30 5.00 0.89
C ALA A 206 11.18 4.03 0.47
N LEU A 207 9.97 4.54 0.19
CA LEU A 207 8.87 3.72 -0.36
C LEU A 207 9.02 3.43 -1.84
N PHE A 208 9.94 4.12 -2.51
CA PHE A 208 10.13 4.05 -3.94
C PHE A 208 11.48 3.42 -4.27
N CYS A 209 11.50 2.59 -5.29
CA CYS A 209 12.74 2.02 -5.80
C CYS A 209 12.71 1.99 -7.33
N GLU A 210 13.88 2.15 -7.92
CA GLU A 210 14.07 1.85 -9.34
C GLU A 210 14.47 0.39 -9.50
N ARG A 211 13.87 -0.28 -10.49
CA ARG A 211 14.22 -1.65 -10.86
C ARG A 211 14.37 -1.74 -12.37
N GLU A 212 15.41 -2.45 -12.78
CA GLU A 212 15.57 -2.89 -14.17
C GLU A 212 14.67 -4.11 -14.42
N TRP A 213 13.83 -4.03 -15.44
CA TRP A 213 12.95 -5.11 -15.86
C TRP A 213 13.28 -5.50 -17.29
N LEU A 214 13.52 -6.80 -17.49
CA LEU A 214 13.82 -7.38 -18.78
C LEU A 214 12.83 -8.50 -19.05
N ASP A 215 12.17 -8.46 -20.18
CA ASP A 215 11.32 -9.55 -20.63
C ASP A 215 11.32 -9.67 -22.15
N TRP A 216 10.94 -10.85 -22.64
CA TRP A 216 10.77 -11.09 -24.06
C TRP A 216 9.41 -10.56 -24.54
N ASP A 217 9.42 -9.61 -25.47
CA ASP A 217 8.21 -9.13 -26.11
C ASP A 217 7.88 -10.05 -27.30
N ASP A 218 6.91 -10.94 -27.11
CA ASP A 218 6.46 -11.88 -28.14
C ASP A 218 5.93 -11.19 -29.39
N LYS A 219 5.29 -10.03 -29.25
CA LYS A 219 4.73 -9.29 -30.38
C LYS A 219 5.83 -8.65 -31.22
N LYS A 220 6.90 -8.18 -30.58
CA LYS A 220 8.05 -7.57 -31.27
C LYS A 220 9.17 -8.55 -31.60
N GLY A 221 9.09 -9.79 -31.09
CA GLY A 221 10.11 -10.81 -31.30
C GLY A 221 11.50 -10.41 -30.78
N ARG A 222 11.56 -9.60 -29.70
CA ARG A 222 12.83 -9.10 -29.17
C ARG A 222 12.80 -8.97 -27.66
N LEU A 223 13.99 -8.96 -27.06
CA LEU A 223 14.17 -8.61 -25.66
C LEU A 223 13.82 -7.12 -25.47
N THR A 224 12.96 -6.84 -24.49
CA THR A 224 12.65 -5.49 -24.03
C THR A 224 13.25 -5.28 -22.66
N ALA A 225 13.94 -4.15 -22.51
CA ALA A 225 14.55 -3.72 -21.26
C ALA A 225 13.98 -2.34 -20.90
N GLU A 226 13.44 -2.22 -19.69
CA GLU A 226 12.89 -0.97 -19.17
C GLU A 226 13.36 -0.76 -17.73
N LYS A 227 13.46 0.51 -17.34
CA LYS A 227 13.55 0.90 -15.94
C LYS A 227 12.15 1.20 -15.44
N GLN A 228 11.82 0.66 -14.28
CA GLN A 228 10.54 0.83 -13.61
C GLN A 228 10.74 1.62 -12.33
N LEU A 229 9.97 2.70 -12.16
CA LEU A 229 9.78 3.30 -10.84
C LEU A 229 8.69 2.51 -10.12
N CYS A 230 9.04 1.92 -8.99
CA CYS A 230 8.17 1.04 -8.23
C CYS A 230 7.84 1.61 -6.85
N CYS A 231 6.64 1.30 -6.36
CA CYS A 231 6.27 1.42 -4.95
C CYS A 231 5.62 0.11 -4.49
N GLY A 232 6.34 -0.67 -3.69
CA GLY A 232 5.98 -2.06 -3.44
C GLY A 232 5.87 -2.85 -4.74
N LYS A 233 4.69 -3.43 -5.02
CA LYS A 233 4.38 -4.14 -6.28
C LYS A 233 3.79 -3.25 -7.38
N LEU A 234 3.62 -1.95 -7.13
CA LEU A 234 3.13 -1.01 -8.14
C LEU A 234 4.26 -0.63 -9.08
N VAL A 235 3.96 -0.55 -10.38
CA VAL A 235 4.82 0.08 -11.38
C VAL A 235 4.17 1.41 -11.71
N LEU A 236 4.78 2.49 -11.25
CA LEU A 236 4.26 3.85 -11.39
C LEU A 236 4.68 4.46 -12.72
N GLU A 237 5.93 4.25 -13.10
CA GLU A 237 6.47 4.73 -14.36
C GLU A 237 7.32 3.65 -15.03
N ARG A 238 7.39 3.70 -16.36
CA ARG A 238 8.25 2.86 -17.20
C ARG A 238 9.04 3.77 -18.13
N SER A 239 10.35 3.59 -18.18
CA SER A 239 11.21 4.27 -19.13
C SER A 239 12.10 3.27 -19.88
N PRO A 240 12.39 3.50 -21.18
CA PRO A 240 13.29 2.63 -21.93
C PRO A 240 14.68 2.58 -21.29
N MET A 241 15.28 1.40 -21.23
CA MET A 241 16.66 1.24 -20.78
C MET A 241 17.59 1.00 -21.97
N ALA A 242 18.71 1.74 -22.04
CA ALA A 242 19.79 1.43 -22.96
C ALA A 242 20.52 0.15 -22.51
N GLU A 243 20.86 -0.70 -23.48
CA GLU A 243 21.41 -2.07 -23.38
C GLU A 243 21.53 -2.68 -21.97
N PRO A 244 20.73 -3.72 -21.65
CA PRO A 244 20.82 -4.40 -20.37
C PRO A 244 22.16 -5.13 -20.20
N ASP A 245 22.54 -5.35 -18.95
CA ASP A 245 23.64 -6.26 -18.58
C ASP A 245 23.47 -7.62 -19.31
N PRO A 246 24.48 -8.09 -20.08
CA PRO A 246 24.44 -9.36 -20.82
C PRO A 246 24.06 -10.58 -19.96
N ALA A 247 24.43 -10.59 -18.67
CA ALA A 247 24.07 -11.67 -17.76
C ALA A 247 22.56 -11.69 -17.47
N LYS A 248 21.98 -10.51 -17.19
CA LYS A 248 20.54 -10.34 -16.96
C LYS A 248 19.73 -10.60 -18.23
N ALA A 249 20.26 -10.20 -19.38
CA ALA A 249 19.64 -10.49 -20.68
C ALA A 249 19.56 -12.00 -20.94
N SER A 250 20.63 -12.74 -20.66
CA SER A 250 20.67 -14.20 -20.80
C SER A 250 19.66 -14.89 -19.88
N GLU A 251 19.55 -14.46 -18.63
CA GLU A 251 18.58 -14.98 -17.67
C GLU A 251 17.13 -14.69 -18.10
N ALA A 252 16.84 -13.47 -18.57
CA ALA A 252 15.51 -13.11 -19.06
C ALA A 252 15.09 -13.96 -20.27
N LEU A 253 16.01 -14.23 -21.20
CA LEU A 253 15.78 -15.13 -22.33
C LEU A 253 15.48 -16.57 -21.88
N LEU A 254 16.24 -17.10 -20.92
CA LEU A 254 15.99 -18.43 -20.35
C LEU A 254 14.60 -18.49 -19.70
N ASN A 255 14.23 -17.49 -18.89
CA ASN A 255 12.92 -17.41 -18.26
C ASN A 255 11.77 -17.29 -19.27
N ALA A 256 12.00 -16.63 -20.41
CA ALA A 256 11.02 -16.55 -21.50
C ALA A 256 10.86 -17.90 -22.22
N ILE A 257 11.96 -18.63 -22.44
CA ILE A 257 11.94 -19.97 -23.05
C ILE A 257 11.21 -20.97 -22.15
N VAL A 258 11.48 -20.96 -20.84
CA VAL A 258 10.78 -21.84 -19.88
C VAL A 258 9.28 -21.57 -19.89
N ARG A 259 8.86 -20.30 -19.81
CA ARG A 259 7.44 -19.91 -19.89
C ARG A 259 6.78 -20.35 -21.20
N LYS A 260 7.48 -20.25 -22.33
CA LYS A 260 6.98 -20.76 -23.62
C LYS A 260 6.87 -22.29 -23.66
N ALA A 261 7.85 -23.00 -23.12
CA ALA A 261 7.83 -24.46 -23.06
C ALA A 261 6.67 -24.95 -22.18
N GLU A 262 6.39 -24.28 -21.07
CA GLU A 262 5.24 -24.55 -20.20
C GLU A 262 3.90 -24.28 -20.91
N CYS A 263 3.77 -23.17 -21.64
CA CYS A 263 2.58 -22.91 -22.47
C CYS A 263 2.37 -23.95 -23.58
N VAL A 264 3.45 -24.37 -24.27
CA VAL A 264 3.39 -25.40 -25.32
C VAL A 264 3.05 -26.77 -24.74
N ALA A 265 3.54 -27.10 -23.54
CA ALA A 265 3.19 -28.35 -22.85
C ALA A 265 1.71 -28.39 -22.44
N LEU A 266 1.13 -27.25 -22.07
CA LEU A 266 -0.30 -27.12 -21.77
C LEU A 266 -1.17 -27.21 -23.04
N ASP A 267 -0.73 -26.64 -24.17
CA ASP A 267 -1.42 -26.77 -25.46
C ASP A 267 -1.33 -28.19 -26.05
N ALA A 268 -0.21 -28.89 -25.83
CA ALA A 268 -0.02 -30.27 -26.28
C ALA A 268 -0.88 -31.29 -25.52
N GLY A 269 -1.35 -30.95 -24.31
CA GLY A 269 -2.28 -31.77 -23.52
C GLY A 269 -3.74 -31.75 -24.00
N SER A 270 -4.06 -30.94 -25.02
CA SER A 270 -5.43 -30.80 -25.56
C SER A 270 -5.66 -31.49 -26.92
N ARG A 271 -4.66 -32.22 -27.44
CA ARG A 271 -4.84 -33.11 -28.60
C ARG A 271 -4.93 -34.56 -28.14
N GLU A 272 -6.15 -35.07 -28.10
CA GLU A 272 -6.42 -36.52 -28.04
C GLU A 272 -5.53 -37.27 -29.04
N PRO A 273 -4.98 -38.44 -28.67
CA PRO A 273 -4.19 -39.24 -29.59
C PRO A 273 -5.11 -39.76 -30.69
N ALA A 274 -4.76 -39.45 -31.94
CA ALA A 274 -5.41 -40.03 -33.11
C ALA A 274 -5.39 -41.55 -32.98
N GLY A 275 -6.59 -42.13 -32.86
CA GLY A 275 -6.80 -43.57 -32.75
C GLY A 275 -6.15 -44.30 -33.92
N THR A 276 -5.13 -45.09 -33.61
CA THR A 276 -4.61 -46.08 -34.54
C THR A 276 -5.52 -47.30 -34.47
N ARG A 277 -6.49 -47.36 -35.38
CA ARG A 277 -7.15 -48.62 -35.75
C ARG A 277 -6.12 -49.51 -36.45
N ALA A 278 -5.84 -50.66 -35.86
CA ALA A 278 -5.36 -51.83 -36.59
C ALA A 278 -6.24 -53.02 -36.19
N LEU A 279 -6.90 -53.59 -37.19
CA LEU A 279 -7.76 -54.76 -37.14
C LEU A 279 -6.95 -56.04 -37.42
N CYS A 280 -7.46 -57.14 -36.86
CA CYS A 280 -7.32 -58.56 -37.25
C CYS A 280 -6.08 -59.35 -36.78
N GLY A 281 -6.38 -60.45 -36.09
CA GLY A 281 -5.47 -61.54 -35.70
C GLY A 281 -5.93 -62.21 -34.42
#